data_AF-A0A4Y2BX54-F1
#
_entry.id   AF-A0A4Y2BX54-F1
#
_cell.length_a   1.000
_cell.length_b   1.000
_cell.length_c   1.000
_cell.angle_alpha   90.00
_cell.angle_beta   90.00
_cell.angle_gamma   90.00
#
_symmetry.space_group_name_H-M   'P 1'
#
loop_
_entity.id
_entity.type
_entity.pdbx_description
1 polymer ?
#
loop_
_entity_poly.entity_id
_entity_poly.type
_entity_poly.pdbx_seq_one_letter_code
_entity_poly.pdbx_strand_id
1 'polypeptide(L)'
;MGTQTIYQEKAPRQLNDLHAKRHTASDAVFSELITVTMPQVQFLSNICNKVRLISMLSAKLESESFLVKQAMEDAEHLIVTSAIAAAEEHKYAVLVGEDIDLHLQH
;
A
#
# COMPACT_ATOMS: atom_id res chain seq x y z
N MET A 1 -46.58 -26.06 -21.34
CA MET A 1 -45.75 -24.88 -21.66
C MET A 1 -45.11 -24.40 -20.38
N GLY A 2 -43.88 -24.83 -20.11
CA GLY A 2 -43.12 -24.45 -18.92
C GLY A 2 -41.83 -23.77 -19.36
N THR A 3 -41.61 -22.55 -18.92
CA THR A 3 -40.37 -21.80 -19.20
C THR A 3 -39.28 -22.27 -18.26
N GLN A 4 -38.25 -22.91 -18.81
CA GLN A 4 -37.07 -23.29 -18.06
C GLN A 4 -36.05 -22.15 -18.14
N THR A 5 -35.94 -21.39 -17.05
CA THR A 5 -34.96 -20.31 -16.93
C THR A 5 -33.57 -20.93 -16.73
N ILE A 6 -32.69 -20.74 -17.71
CA ILE A 6 -31.30 -21.20 -17.66
C ILE A 6 -30.52 -20.19 -16.80
N TYR A 7 -30.13 -20.60 -15.59
CA TYR A 7 -29.07 -19.91 -14.86
C TYR A 7 -27.74 -20.25 -15.55
N GLN A 8 -27.09 -19.25 -16.13
CA GLN A 8 -25.68 -19.36 -16.48
C GLN A 8 -24.89 -19.21 -15.19
N GLU A 9 -24.45 -20.34 -14.63
CA GLU A 9 -23.47 -20.38 -13.57
C GLU A 9 -22.14 -19.85 -14.12
N LYS A 10 -21.86 -18.56 -13.88
CA LYS A 10 -20.54 -18.01 -14.17
C LYS A 10 -19.55 -18.70 -13.22
N ALA A 11 -18.63 -19.45 -13.81
CA ALA A 11 -17.47 -20.03 -13.14
C ALA A 11 -16.86 -19.03 -12.16
N PRO A 12 -16.38 -19.47 -10.97
CA PRO A 12 -15.65 -18.60 -10.07
C PRO A 12 -14.50 -18.00 -10.88
N ARG A 13 -14.48 -16.66 -10.96
CA ARG A 13 -13.34 -15.93 -11.51
C ARG A 13 -12.13 -16.48 -10.79
N GLN A 14 -11.34 -17.25 -11.53
CA GLN A 14 -10.07 -17.76 -11.04
C GLN A 14 -9.32 -16.52 -10.57
N LEU A 15 -9.18 -16.48 -9.25
CA LEU A 15 -8.27 -15.63 -8.49
C LEU A 15 -7.08 -15.30 -9.37
N ASN A 16 -6.81 -14.00 -9.56
CA ASN A 16 -5.71 -13.49 -10.39
C ASN A 16 -4.32 -13.82 -9.81
N ASP A 17 -4.13 -15.02 -9.26
CA ASP A 17 -2.88 -15.57 -8.73
C ASP A 17 -1.96 -16.12 -9.83
N LEU A 18 -2.27 -15.85 -11.11
CA LEU A 18 -1.42 -16.22 -12.25
C LEU A 18 -0.75 -15.03 -12.95
N HIS A 19 -0.54 -13.92 -12.23
CA HIS A 19 0.38 -12.85 -12.66
C HIS A 19 1.56 -12.61 -11.70
N ALA A 20 1.75 -13.45 -10.67
CA ALA A 20 2.81 -13.24 -9.67
C ALA A 20 4.07 -14.11 -9.87
N LYS A 21 4.34 -14.60 -11.09
CA LYS A 21 5.57 -15.34 -11.42
C LYS A 21 6.43 -14.65 -12.49
N ARG A 22 6.32 -13.33 -12.60
CA ARG A 22 7.25 -12.50 -13.37
C ARG A 22 8.31 -11.96 -12.42
N HIS A 23 9.52 -12.52 -12.47
CA HIS A 23 10.77 -11.99 -11.90
C HIS A 23 10.62 -11.01 -10.72
N THR A 24 9.96 -11.43 -9.65
CA THR A 24 10.00 -10.66 -8.40
C THR A 24 11.40 -10.80 -7.82
N ALA A 25 11.92 -9.73 -7.24
CA ALA A 25 13.24 -9.77 -6.62
C ALA A 25 13.29 -10.84 -5.52
N SER A 26 14.50 -11.34 -5.24
CA SER A 26 14.71 -12.21 -4.09
C SER A 26 14.38 -11.50 -2.78
N ASP A 27 14.03 -12.29 -1.77
CA ASP A 27 13.86 -11.77 -0.41
C ASP A 27 15.17 -11.15 0.07
N ALA A 28 15.09 -9.91 0.52
CA ALA A 28 16.24 -9.15 0.98
C ALA A 28 16.41 -9.34 2.48
N VAL A 29 17.65 -9.61 2.91
CA VAL A 29 18.02 -9.54 4.33
C VAL A 29 18.51 -8.13 4.61
N PHE A 30 17.72 -7.35 5.34
CA PHE A 30 18.06 -5.97 5.71
C PHE A 30 17.66 -5.66 7.15
N SER A 31 18.35 -4.67 7.73
CA SER A 31 18.12 -4.13 9.07
C SER A 31 18.48 -2.64 9.07
N GLU A 32 18.21 -1.92 10.15
CA GLU A 32 18.54 -0.48 10.29
C GLU A 32 20.02 -0.17 10.02
N LEU A 33 20.91 -1.14 10.28
CA LEU A 33 22.36 -0.97 10.15
C LEU A 33 22.92 -1.51 8.82
N ILE A 34 22.09 -2.11 7.97
CA ILE A 34 22.54 -2.79 6.74
C ILE A 34 21.98 -2.06 5.52
N THR A 35 22.88 -1.66 4.62
CA THR A 35 22.51 -1.08 3.34
C THR A 35 22.15 -2.17 2.33
N VAL A 36 20.95 -2.05 1.74
CA VAL A 36 20.52 -2.89 0.63
C VAL A 36 21.23 -2.43 -0.64
N THR A 37 21.95 -3.35 -1.31
CA THR A 37 22.71 -3.03 -2.54
C THR A 37 21.90 -3.17 -3.82
N MET A 38 20.70 -3.74 -3.76
CA MET A 38 19.85 -3.91 -4.94
C MET A 38 19.13 -2.61 -5.31
N PRO A 39 18.84 -2.36 -6.60
CA PRO A 39 18.05 -1.20 -7.01
C PRO A 39 16.69 -1.13 -6.33
N GLN A 40 16.23 0.08 -5.99
CA GLN A 40 14.96 0.30 -5.28
C GLN A 40 13.76 -0.32 -5.99
N VAL A 41 13.63 -0.12 -7.31
CA VAL A 41 12.53 -0.69 -8.11
C VAL A 41 12.52 -2.22 -8.04
N GLN A 42 13.71 -2.84 -8.01
CA GLN A 42 13.84 -4.28 -7.84
C GLN A 42 13.43 -4.70 -6.42
N PHE A 43 13.97 -4.05 -5.38
CA PHE A 43 13.62 -4.33 -3.99
C PHE A 43 12.11 -4.26 -3.73
N LEU A 44 11.47 -3.18 -4.20
CA LEU A 44 10.04 -2.90 -4.02
C LEU A 44 9.14 -3.74 -4.95
N SER A 45 9.69 -4.48 -5.91
CA SER A 45 8.90 -5.43 -6.70
C SER A 45 8.44 -6.64 -5.86
N ASN A 46 9.20 -7.00 -4.82
CA ASN A 46 8.88 -8.12 -3.94
C ASN A 46 7.95 -7.65 -2.79
N ILE A 47 6.83 -8.35 -2.62
CA ILE A 47 5.81 -8.01 -1.61
C ILE A 47 6.30 -8.22 -0.17
N CYS A 48 7.07 -9.29 0.09
CA CYS A 48 7.64 -9.57 1.40
C CYS A 48 8.63 -8.48 1.82
N ASN A 49 9.47 -8.01 0.88
CA ASN A 49 10.39 -6.89 1.12
C ASN A 49 9.63 -5.60 1.47
N LYS A 50 8.55 -5.29 0.73
CA LYS A 50 7.68 -4.14 1.01
C LYS A 50 7.05 -4.22 2.39
N VAL A 51 6.42 -5.35 2.73
CA VAL A 51 5.76 -5.55 4.03
C VAL A 51 6.77 -5.38 5.16
N ARG A 52 7.93 -6.05 5.07
CA ARG A 52 8.98 -5.94 6.09
C ARG A 52 9.52 -4.52 6.23
N LEU A 53 9.71 -3.81 5.12
CA LEU A 53 10.18 -2.43 5.13
C LEU A 53 9.16 -1.51 5.83
N ILE A 54 7.88 -1.64 5.47
CA ILE A 54 6.80 -0.87 6.10
C ILE A 54 6.75 -1.16 7.59
N SER A 55 6.73 -2.42 8.02
CA SER A 55 6.70 -2.77 9.45
C SER A 55 7.88 -2.18 10.22
N MET A 56 9.09 -2.20 9.66
CA MET A 56 10.26 -1.60 10.29
C MET A 56 10.14 -0.08 10.41
N LEU A 57 9.70 0.60 9.36
CA LEU A 57 9.50 2.05 9.37
C LEU A 57 8.39 2.46 10.34
N SER A 58 7.26 1.74 10.34
CA SER A 58 6.15 1.95 11.27
C SER A 58 6.63 1.86 12.72
N ALA A 59 7.31 0.78 13.08
CA ALA A 59 7.83 0.60 14.43
C ALA A 59 8.80 1.72 14.86
N LYS A 60 9.64 2.20 13.93
CA LYS A 60 10.55 3.31 14.21
C LYS A 60 9.80 4.62 14.44
N LEU A 61 8.84 4.95 13.59
CA LEU A 61 8.02 6.16 13.72
C LEU A 61 7.19 6.14 15.02
N GLU A 62 6.57 5.01 15.33
CA GLU A 62 5.85 4.82 16.60
C GLU A 62 6.77 4.97 17.82
N SER A 63 8.02 4.50 17.74
CA SER A 63 8.99 4.67 18.82
C SER A 63 9.37 6.14 19.07
N GLU A 64 9.27 6.99 18.04
CA GLU A 64 9.46 8.44 18.11
C GLU A 64 8.13 9.17 18.40
N SER A 65 7.11 8.46 18.86
CA SER A 65 5.77 8.97 19.21
C SER A 65 4.95 9.53 18.04
N PHE A 66 5.27 9.13 16.80
CA PHE A 66 4.41 9.43 15.65
C PHE A 66 3.27 8.42 15.55
N LEU A 67 2.07 8.89 15.20
CA LEU A 67 0.97 8.02 14.83
C LEU A 67 1.19 7.50 13.40
N VAL A 68 1.16 6.18 13.23
CA VAL A 68 1.27 5.54 11.92
C VAL A 68 -0.09 5.01 11.48
N LYS A 69 -0.46 5.29 10.23
CA LYS A 69 -1.64 4.73 9.56
C LYS A 69 -1.20 4.11 8.24
N GLN A 70 -1.54 2.84 8.03
CA GLN A 70 -1.26 2.12 6.78
C GLN A 70 -2.54 2.01 5.95
N ALA A 71 -2.48 2.43 4.69
CA ALA A 71 -3.56 2.22 3.75
C ALA A 71 -3.63 0.76 3.31
N MET A 72 -4.84 0.20 3.30
CA MET A 72 -5.08 -1.17 2.84
C MET A 72 -5.20 -1.25 1.31
N GLU A 73 -5.72 -0.20 0.68
CA GLU A 73 -6.01 -0.16 -0.76
C GLU A 73 -5.50 1.13 -1.41
N ASP A 74 -5.99 2.29 -0.94
CA ASP A 74 -5.72 3.61 -1.51
C ASP A 74 -5.01 4.50 -0.47
N ALA A 75 -3.77 4.88 -0.77
CA ALA A 75 -2.95 5.70 0.12
C ALA A 75 -3.33 7.18 0.02
N GLU A 76 -3.70 7.61 -1.19
CA GLU A 76 -4.11 8.96 -1.52
C GLU A 76 -5.36 9.36 -0.73
N HIS A 77 -6.37 8.49 -0.68
CA HIS A 77 -7.58 8.71 0.11
C HIS A 77 -7.29 8.82 1.62
N LEU A 78 -6.41 7.95 2.13
CA LEU A 78 -6.02 7.98 3.54
C LEU A 78 -5.24 9.25 3.90
N ILE A 79 -4.37 9.72 3.00
CA ILE A 79 -3.60 10.95 3.16
C ILE A 79 -4.54 12.15 3.18
N VAL A 80 -5.44 12.29 2.19
CA VAL A 80 -6.37 13.42 2.11
C VAL A 80 -7.29 13.45 3.33
N THR A 81 -7.87 12.31 3.70
CA THR A 81 -8.75 12.22 4.88
C THR A 81 -8.02 12.59 6.16
N SER A 82 -6.76 12.15 6.32
CA SER A 82 -5.95 12.49 7.50
C SER A 82 -5.55 13.96 7.54
N ALA A 83 -5.26 14.58 6.38
CA ALA A 83 -4.94 15.99 6.28
C ALA A 83 -6.15 16.87 6.62
N ILE A 84 -7.35 16.51 6.14
CA ILE A 84 -8.60 17.21 6.48
C ILE A 84 -8.85 17.13 7.98
N ALA A 85 -8.79 15.94 8.57
CA ALA A 85 -8.99 15.76 10.01
C ALA A 85 -7.98 16.58 10.84
N ALA A 86 -6.71 16.61 10.43
CA ALA A 86 -5.68 17.41 11.10
C ALA A 86 -5.95 18.93 10.97
N ALA A 87 -6.47 19.39 9.84
CA ALA A 87 -6.83 20.79 9.64
C ALA A 87 -8.09 21.22 10.42
N GLU A 88 -9.00 20.28 10.69
CA GLU A 88 -10.14 20.51 11.58
C GLU A 88 -9.73 20.57 13.05
N GLU A 89 -8.77 19.73 13.46
CA GLU A 89 -8.31 19.64 14.86
C GLU A 89 -7.27 20.73 15.20
N HIS A 90 -6.52 21.23 14.22
CA HIS A 90 -5.39 22.11 14.45
C HIS A 90 -5.42 23.36 13.56
N LYS A 91 -4.84 24.45 14.07
CA LYS A 91 -4.77 25.73 13.36
C LYS A 91 -3.96 25.65 12.05
N TYR A 92 -2.98 24.75 12.00
CA TYR A 92 -2.12 24.53 10.83
C TYR A 92 -1.87 23.04 10.65
N ALA A 93 -2.03 22.57 9.42
CA ALA A 93 -1.65 21.23 8.98
C ALA A 93 -0.69 21.37 7.79
N VAL A 94 0.38 20.57 7.79
CA VAL A 94 1.37 20.53 6.71
C VAL A 94 1.43 19.11 6.17
N LEU A 95 1.22 18.97 4.87
CA LEU A 95 1.39 17.71 4.16
C LEU A 95 2.77 17.69 3.50
N VAL A 96 3.51 16.59 3.70
CA VAL A 96 4.85 16.40 3.12
C VAL A 96 4.82 15.11 2.29
N GLY A 97 5.17 15.22 1.02
CA GLY A 97 5.27 14.10 0.08
C GLY A 97 6.09 14.50 -1.15
N GLU A 98 6.69 13.53 -1.82
CA GLU A 98 7.41 13.73 -3.08
C GLU A 98 6.45 13.72 -4.29
N ASP A 99 5.37 12.94 -4.18
CA ASP A 99 4.37 12.84 -5.25
C ASP A 99 3.48 14.09 -5.29
N ILE A 100 3.38 14.68 -6.48
CA ILE A 100 2.66 15.92 -6.74
C ILE A 100 1.20 15.61 -7.12
N ASP A 101 0.93 14.38 -7.55
CA ASP A 101 -0.37 13.95 -8.06
C ASP A 101 -1.31 13.49 -6.92
N LEU A 102 -1.47 14.34 -5.90
CA LEU A 102 -2.57 14.23 -4.92
C LEU A 102 -3.87 14.71 -5.59
N HIS A 103 -4.36 13.95 -6.56
CA HIS A 103 -5.59 14.28 -7.28
C HIS A 103 -6.78 14.18 -6.32
N LEU A 104 -7.21 15.31 -5.76
CA LEU A 104 -8.58 15.49 -5.29
C LEU A 104 -9.52 15.34 -6.49
N GLN A 105 -10.08 14.14 -6.70
CA GLN A 105 -11.29 14.02 -7.51
C GLN A 105 -12.52 14.18 -6.62
N HIS A 106 -13.34 15.12 -7.04
CA HIS A 106 -14.53 15.65 -6.38
C HIS A 106 -15.76 14.77 -6.63
#